data_AF-A0AB35UMI8-F1
#
_entry.id   AF-A0AB35UMI8-F1
#
_cell.length_a   1.000
_cell.length_b   1.000
_cell.length_c   1.000
_cell.angle_alpha   90.00
_cell.angle_beta   90.00
_cell.angle_gamma   90.00
#
_symmetry.space_group_name_H-M   'P 1'
#
loop_
_entity.id
_entity.type
_entity.pdbx_description
1 polymer ?
#
loop_
_entity_poly.entity_id
_entity_poly.type
_entity_poly.pdbx_seq_one_letter_code
_entity_poly.pdbx_strand_id
1 'polypeptide(L)'
;MTEAGCDTRQRLLSRRWARDAAQFYRFDKGQGEDEIDLILDLPSQGGSQIAIEFKVGSNKRAEPGFLRACTQLGIDEQLVVHSGTEPFVDERIPRLDLRSALSRIAEMAA
;
A
#
# COMPACT_ATOMS: atom_id res chain seq x y z
N MET A 1 34.31 -29.67 2.03
CA MET A 1 33.55 -29.41 0.79
C MET A 1 32.20 -28.87 1.20
N THR A 2 32.00 -27.59 0.94
CA THR A 2 30.80 -26.81 1.18
C THR A 2 29.82 -26.98 0.03
N GLU A 3 28.59 -27.40 0.31
CA GLU A 3 27.46 -27.13 -0.59
C GLU A 3 26.56 -26.08 0.08
N ALA A 4 26.64 -24.86 -0.46
CA ALA A 4 25.70 -23.79 -0.21
C ALA A 4 24.44 -24.08 -1.04
N GLY A 5 23.47 -24.77 -0.43
CA GLY A 5 22.13 -24.94 -0.98
C GLY A 5 21.36 -23.63 -0.91
N CYS A 6 20.96 -23.14 -2.08
CA CYS A 6 20.25 -21.90 -2.38
C CYS A 6 18.98 -21.70 -1.53
N ASP A 7 19.13 -21.12 -0.34
CA ASP A 7 18.04 -20.63 0.49
C ASP A 7 17.60 -19.26 -0.04
N THR A 8 16.74 -19.29 -1.07
CA THR A 8 16.11 -18.09 -1.65
C THR A 8 15.00 -17.55 -0.73
N ARG A 9 15.25 -17.53 0.57
CA ARG A 9 14.48 -16.72 1.52
C ARG A 9 14.69 -15.27 1.11
N GLN A 10 13.62 -14.70 0.56
CA GLN A 10 13.37 -13.28 0.33
C GLN A 10 14.15 -12.39 1.31
N ARG A 11 15.38 -12.04 0.94
CA ARG A 11 16.13 -10.94 1.54
C ARG A 11 15.57 -9.65 0.95
N LEU A 12 14.37 -9.28 1.38
CA LEU A 12 13.79 -7.97 1.08
C LEU A 12 13.38 -7.22 2.35
N LEU A 13 14.06 -7.46 3.47
CA LEU A 13 13.73 -6.84 4.77
C LEU A 13 14.90 -6.09 5.43
N SER A 14 15.89 -5.60 4.68
CA SER A 14 17.01 -4.86 5.31
C SER A 14 17.52 -3.62 4.59
N ARG A 15 16.81 -3.12 3.58
CA ARG A 15 17.07 -1.76 3.12
C ARG A 15 16.15 -0.85 3.89
N ARG A 16 16.70 -0.15 4.88
CA ARG A 16 16.15 1.14 5.33
C ARG A 16 15.98 1.98 4.06
N TRP A 17 14.77 2.00 3.54
CA TRP A 17 14.42 2.74 2.35
C TRP A 17 14.57 4.24 2.65
N ALA A 18 14.90 5.01 1.61
CA ALA A 18 15.14 6.44 1.76
C ALA A 18 13.95 7.09 2.47
N ARG A 19 14.22 8.03 3.37
CA ARG A 19 13.26 8.61 4.32
C ARG A 19 12.09 9.38 3.69
N ASP A 20 11.79 9.24 2.41
CA ASP A 20 10.61 9.83 1.76
C ASP A 20 10.43 9.08 0.43
N ALA A 21 9.98 7.82 0.49
CA ALA A 21 9.90 6.97 -0.69
C ALA A 21 8.44 6.63 -1.05
N ALA A 22 8.15 6.76 -2.35
CA ALA A 22 6.94 6.25 -2.98
C ALA A 22 7.29 4.96 -3.72
N GLN A 23 6.48 3.91 -3.55
CA GLN A 23 6.75 2.59 -4.11
C GLN A 23 5.49 1.99 -4.74
N PHE A 24 5.67 1.02 -5.62
CA PHE A 24 4.61 0.21 -6.23
C PHE A 24 4.85 -1.26 -5.85
N TYR A 25 3.80 -2.00 -5.52
CA TYR A 25 3.91 -3.44 -5.27
C TYR A 25 3.15 -4.21 -6.34
N ARG A 26 3.83 -5.17 -6.96
CA ARG A 26 3.24 -6.15 -7.87
C ARG A 26 3.84 -7.49 -7.50
N PHE A 27 3.01 -8.45 -7.07
CA PHE A 27 3.45 -9.82 -6.85
C PHE A 27 2.71 -10.75 -7.79
N ASP A 28 3.47 -11.21 -8.77
CA ASP A 28 2.90 -11.93 -9.89
C ASP A 28 3.35 -13.39 -9.86
N LYS A 29 2.46 -14.27 -9.34
CA LYS A 29 2.54 -15.71 -9.59
C LYS A 29 1.84 -16.11 -10.90
N GLY A 30 1.60 -15.16 -11.81
CA GLY A 30 1.25 -15.41 -13.21
C GLY A 30 -0.08 -14.80 -13.70
N GLN A 31 -0.75 -13.95 -12.92
CA GLN A 31 -2.09 -13.39 -13.24
C GLN A 31 -2.32 -11.95 -12.71
N GLY A 32 -1.31 -11.28 -12.12
CA GLY A 32 -1.44 -9.93 -11.55
C GLY A 32 -2.30 -9.86 -10.29
N GLU A 33 -2.41 -10.97 -9.54
CA GLU A 33 -3.47 -11.08 -8.52
C GLU A 33 -3.25 -10.22 -7.27
N ASP A 34 -2.01 -9.87 -6.90
CA ASP A 34 -1.69 -9.11 -5.69
C ASP A 34 -0.93 -7.81 -6.03
N GLU A 35 -1.59 -6.68 -5.83
CA GLU A 35 -1.19 -5.38 -6.37
C GLU A 35 -1.47 -4.26 -5.38
N ILE A 36 -0.50 -3.34 -5.20
CA ILE A 36 -0.69 -2.06 -4.51
C ILE A 36 -0.19 -0.95 -5.42
N ASP A 37 -1.09 -0.05 -5.81
CA ASP A 37 -0.75 1.05 -6.73
C ASP A 37 0.23 2.04 -6.13
N LEU A 38 0.18 2.29 -4.83
CA LEU A 38 1.13 3.20 -4.20
C LEU A 38 1.32 2.83 -2.73
N ILE A 39 2.57 2.73 -2.30
CA ILE A 39 2.96 2.67 -0.90
C ILE A 39 3.73 3.95 -0.59
N LEU A 40 3.33 4.65 0.47
CA LEU A 40 4.06 5.80 0.98
C LEU A 40 4.69 5.45 2.34
N ASP A 41 5.99 5.69 2.46
CA ASP A 41 6.68 5.66 3.74
C ASP A 41 6.44 6.98 4.48
N LEU A 42 6.01 6.92 5.74
CA LEU A 42 5.74 8.06 6.63
C LEU A 42 6.75 8.04 7.80
N PRO A 43 7.94 8.65 7.63
CA PRO A 43 9.05 8.52 8.59
C PRO A 43 8.82 9.30 9.88
N SER A 44 8.05 10.40 9.81
CA SER A 44 7.61 11.16 10.99
C SER A 44 6.81 10.29 11.96
N GLN A 45 6.14 9.26 11.45
CA GLN A 45 5.38 8.27 12.21
C GLN A 45 6.16 6.98 12.45
N GLY A 46 7.44 7.10 12.82
CA GLY A 46 8.27 5.94 13.16
C GLY A 46 8.55 4.98 12.00
N GLY A 47 8.37 5.43 10.75
CA GLY A 47 8.51 4.59 9.56
C GLY A 47 7.26 3.79 9.22
N SER A 48 6.08 4.24 9.67
CA SER A 48 4.80 3.66 9.27
C SER A 48 4.60 3.78 7.76
N GLN A 49 3.85 2.85 7.17
CA GLN A 49 3.56 2.84 5.74
C GLN A 49 2.05 2.94 5.53
N ILE A 50 1.63 3.62 4.45
CA ILE A 50 0.24 3.58 3.97
C ILE A 50 0.20 2.98 2.57
N ALA A 51 -0.68 2.01 2.36
CA ALA A 51 -0.96 1.41 1.06
C ALA A 51 -2.20 2.04 0.43
N ILE A 52 -2.13 2.34 -0.86
CA ILE A 52 -3.14 3.07 -1.61
C ILE A 52 -3.48 2.31 -2.89
N GLU A 53 -4.77 2.12 -3.15
CA GLU A 53 -5.32 1.61 -4.41
C GLU A 53 -6.14 2.69 -5.12
N PHE A 54 -5.92 2.90 -6.42
CA PHE A 54 -6.65 3.91 -7.19
C PHE A 54 -7.78 3.28 -8.02
N LYS A 55 -8.95 3.90 -8.01
CA LYS A 55 -10.12 3.44 -8.77
C LYS A 55 -10.77 4.53 -9.60
N VAL A 56 -11.14 4.17 -10.82
CA VAL A 56 -12.04 4.97 -11.65
C VAL A 56 -13.48 4.65 -11.23
N GLY A 57 -14.08 5.54 -10.44
CA GLY A 57 -15.43 5.40 -9.89
C GLY A 57 -15.45 5.30 -8.35
N SER A 58 -16.33 6.08 -7.72
CA SER A 58 -16.39 6.22 -6.26
C SER A 58 -17.01 5.03 -5.53
N ASN A 59 -17.81 4.23 -6.23
CA ASN A 59 -18.46 3.05 -5.67
C ASN A 59 -17.57 1.80 -5.65
N LYS A 60 -16.37 1.85 -6.26
CA LYS A 60 -15.44 0.73 -6.28
C LYS A 60 -14.79 0.56 -4.90
N ARG A 61 -14.61 -0.69 -4.49
CA ARG A 61 -13.97 -1.07 -3.23
C ARG A 61 -12.57 -1.60 -3.49
N ALA A 62 -11.81 -1.74 -2.41
CA ALA A 62 -10.51 -2.40 -2.44
C ALA A 62 -10.64 -3.81 -3.03
N GLU A 63 -9.74 -4.19 -3.93
CA GLU A 63 -9.76 -5.52 -4.51
C GLU A 63 -9.12 -6.56 -3.56
N PRO A 64 -9.51 -7.84 -3.64
CA PRO A 64 -8.90 -8.89 -2.83
C PRO A 64 -7.37 -8.95 -2.94
N GLY A 65 -6.83 -8.62 -4.11
CA GLY A 65 -5.39 -8.54 -4.35
C GLY A 65 -4.67 -7.50 -3.51
N PHE A 66 -5.25 -6.30 -3.42
CA PHE A 66 -4.75 -5.24 -2.56
C PHE A 66 -4.72 -5.66 -1.09
N LEU A 67 -5.81 -6.28 -0.60
CA LEU A 67 -5.89 -6.74 0.79
C LEU A 67 -4.85 -7.81 1.13
N ARG A 68 -4.64 -8.77 0.23
CA ARG A 68 -3.62 -9.82 0.39
C ARG A 68 -2.22 -9.23 0.37
N ALA A 69 -1.94 -8.31 -0.55
CA ALA A 69 -0.66 -7.61 -0.62
C ALA A 69 -0.36 -6.83 0.67
N CYS A 70 -1.33 -6.06 1.19
CA CYS A 70 -1.18 -5.33 2.44
C CYS A 70 -0.90 -6.28 3.62
N THR A 71 -1.64 -7.40 3.68
CA THR A 71 -1.45 -8.43 4.71
C THR A 71 -0.05 -9.06 4.63
N GLN A 72 0.42 -9.37 3.42
CA GLN A 72 1.73 -9.97 3.19
C GLN A 72 2.88 -9.03 3.59
N LEU A 73 2.71 -7.72 3.37
CA LEU A 73 3.70 -6.70 3.72
C LEU A 73 3.57 -6.21 5.17
N GLY A 74 2.49 -6.55 5.87
CA GLY A 74 2.22 -6.05 7.24
C GLY A 74 1.85 -4.57 7.28
N ILE A 75 1.16 -4.06 6.24
CA ILE A 75 0.73 -2.67 6.14
C ILE A 75 -0.73 -2.56 6.61
N ASP A 76 -0.93 -1.95 7.78
CA ASP A 76 -2.26 -1.80 8.40
C ASP A 76 -3.01 -0.55 7.92
N GLU A 77 -2.29 0.54 7.61
CA GLU A 77 -2.89 1.77 7.08
C GLU A 77 -3.19 1.59 5.58
N GLN A 78 -4.47 1.63 5.24
CA GLN A 78 -4.97 1.28 3.92
C GLN A 78 -5.97 2.33 3.44
N LEU A 79 -5.91 2.67 2.16
CA LEU A 79 -6.77 3.67 1.55
C LEU A 79 -7.14 3.31 0.11
N VAL A 80 -8.39 3.54 -0.29
CA VAL A 80 -8.76 3.59 -1.70
C VAL A 80 -8.96 5.04 -2.11
N VAL A 81 -8.34 5.46 -3.20
CA VAL A 81 -8.54 6.78 -3.78
C VAL A 81 -9.33 6.65 -5.07
N HIS A 82 -10.41 7.42 -5.19
CA HIS A 82 -11.29 7.35 -6.36
C HIS A 82 -11.45 8.68 -7.07
N SER A 83 -11.87 8.62 -8.34
CA SER A 83 -12.11 9.79 -9.20
C SER A 83 -13.41 10.57 -8.94
N GLY A 84 -14.23 10.17 -7.95
CA GLY A 84 -15.43 10.90 -7.55
C GLY A 84 -15.15 12.16 -6.72
N THR A 85 -16.21 12.84 -6.28
CA THR A 85 -16.14 14.14 -5.58
C THR A 85 -16.45 14.08 -4.08
N GLU A 86 -16.94 12.94 -3.59
CA GLU A 86 -17.35 12.76 -2.20
C GLU A 86 -16.72 11.50 -1.60
N PRO A 87 -16.21 11.56 -0.36
CA PRO A 87 -15.61 10.41 0.32
C PRO A 87 -16.66 9.48 0.94
N PHE A 88 -16.29 8.21 1.07
CA PHE A 88 -17.00 7.17 1.80
C PHE A 88 -16.10 6.66 2.94
N VAL A 89 -16.34 7.15 4.17
CA VAL A 89 -15.45 6.93 5.32
C VAL A 89 -15.92 5.86 6.30
N ASP A 90 -17.17 5.40 6.21
CA ASP A 90 -17.77 4.45 7.16
C ASP A 90 -17.39 2.97 6.89
N GLU A 91 -16.39 2.72 6.04
CA GLU A 91 -15.92 1.39 5.70
C GLU A 91 -14.59 1.10 6.39
N ARG A 92 -14.28 -0.20 6.60
CA ARG A 92 -13.00 -0.64 7.18
C ARG A 92 -11.80 -0.02 6.47
N ILE A 93 -11.89 0.12 5.14
CA ILE A 93 -10.90 0.80 4.31
C ILE A 93 -11.60 2.05 3.76
N PRO A 94 -11.17 3.24 4.20
CA PRO A 94 -11.76 4.49 3.70
C PRO A 94 -11.61 4.58 2.18
N ARG A 95 -12.63 5.13 1.54
CA ARG A 95 -12.59 5.45 0.12
C ARG A 95 -12.72 6.94 -0.04
N LEU A 96 -11.68 7.59 -0.52
CA LEU A 96 -11.61 9.04 -0.53
C LEU A 96 -11.52 9.55 -1.97
N ASP A 97 -12.12 10.72 -2.21
CA ASP A 97 -11.69 11.52 -3.35
C ASP A 97 -10.25 11.98 -3.16
N LEU A 98 -9.59 12.42 -4.24
CA LEU A 98 -8.18 12.82 -4.20
C LEU A 98 -7.89 13.92 -3.17
N ARG A 99 -8.81 14.89 -3.00
CA ARG A 99 -8.60 16.01 -2.08
C ARG A 99 -8.63 15.52 -0.64
N SER A 100 -9.63 14.71 -0.29
CA SER A 100 -9.75 14.10 1.03
C SER A 100 -8.58 13.16 1.34
N ALA A 101 -8.10 12.41 0.33
CA ALA A 101 -6.93 11.55 0.45
C ALA A 101 -5.66 12.33 0.78
N LEU A 102 -5.41 13.44 0.07
CA LEU A 102 -4.25 14.30 0.32
C LEU A 102 -4.29 14.92 1.73
N SER A 103 -5.45 15.40 2.18
CA SER A 103 -5.61 15.90 3.54
C SER A 103 -5.30 14.84 4.58
N ARG A 104 -5.84 13.62 4.42
CA ARG A 104 -5.59 12.49 5.32
C ARG A 104 -4.11 12.12 5.37
N ILE A 105 -3.44 12.05 4.21
CA ILE A 105 -2.00 11.75 4.14
C ILE A 105 -1.19 12.85 4.83
N ALA A 106 -1.55 14.12 4.63
CA ALA A 106 -0.88 15.24 5.30
C ALA A 106 -1.07 15.21 6.83
N GLU A 107 -2.26 14.87 7.31
CA GLU A 107 -2.55 14.69 8.74
C GLU A 107 -1.73 13.54 9.35
N MET A 108 -1.54 12.44 8.62
CA MET A 108 -0.71 11.33 9.07
C MET A 108 0.78 11.66 9.02
N ALA A 109 1.22 12.46 8.05
CA ALA A 109 2.62 12.80 7.86
C ALA A 109 3.12 13.91 8.82
N ALA A 110 2.21 14.65 9.45
CA ALA A 110 2.52 15.65 10.48
C ALA A 110 3.06 15.02 11.76
#